data_AF-A0A1F6HD10-F1
#
_entry.id   AF-A0A1F6HD10-F1
#
_cell.length_a   1.000
_cell.length_b   1.000
_cell.length_c   1.000
_cell.angle_alpha   90.00
_cell.angle_beta   90.00
_cell.angle_gamma   90.00
#
_symmetry.space_group_name_H-M   'P 1'
#
loop_
_entity.id
_entity.type
_entity.pdbx_description
1 polymer ?
#
loop_
_entity_poly.entity_id
_entity_poly.type
_entity_poly.pdbx_seq_one_letter_code
_entity_poly.pdbx_strand_id
1 'polypeptide(L)'
;MENTQAKNSEKELKEQPLIHSFNKESVKSTMNSPKIIALFIGVVVLGILTGYFLSGNSSTSSSNLKGGGILNLSSVPKGTIMGSDDTKTFNDVAEGVLKEGGVEGEGAYHLERPGGESQNVYLTSSIVDLSKVIGKKIKVWGQTQKAQHAGWLMDVGRVEVL
;
A
#
# COMPACT_ATOMS: atom_id res chain seq x y z
N MET A 1 -41.53 -6.59 88.99
CA MET A 1 -42.81 -6.69 88.28
C MET A 1 -43.26 -5.27 88.04
N GLU A 2 -43.05 -4.72 86.84
CA GLU A 2 -44.08 -4.01 86.07
C GLU A 2 -43.48 -3.70 84.69
N ASN A 3 -44.33 -3.87 83.70
CA ASN A 3 -44.04 -3.97 82.29
C ASN A 3 -44.37 -2.63 81.61
N THR A 4 -43.97 -2.53 80.34
CA THR A 4 -44.57 -1.69 79.30
C THR A 4 -43.96 -0.29 79.14
N GLN A 5 -43.22 -0.07 78.05
CA GLN A 5 -43.76 0.53 76.83
C GLN A 5 -42.72 0.41 75.71
N ALA A 6 -43.02 -0.47 74.75
CA ALA A 6 -42.41 -0.47 73.43
C ALA A 6 -42.84 0.80 72.69
N LYS A 7 -41.90 1.51 72.06
CA LYS A 7 -42.22 2.53 71.06
C LYS A 7 -41.47 2.25 69.76
N ASN A 8 -42.29 2.04 68.74
CA ASN A 8 -42.01 1.74 67.35
C ASN A 8 -41.13 2.78 66.64
N SER A 9 -40.39 2.25 65.64
CA SER A 9 -40.18 2.74 64.27
C SER A 9 -39.77 4.20 64.04
N GLU A 10 -38.54 4.41 63.54
CA GLU A 10 -38.33 4.96 62.19
C GLU A 10 -36.85 4.79 61.78
N LYS A 11 -36.61 4.03 60.70
CA LYS A 11 -35.32 4.02 59.98
C LYS A 11 -35.36 5.19 59.01
N GLU A 12 -34.73 6.31 59.36
CA GLU A 12 -34.47 7.39 58.40
C GLU A 12 -33.37 6.95 57.42
N LEU A 13 -33.78 6.63 56.19
CA LEU A 13 -32.91 6.51 55.03
C LEU A 13 -32.37 7.90 54.71
N LYS A 14 -31.11 8.13 55.08
CA LYS A 14 -30.37 9.34 54.76
C LYS A 14 -30.09 9.37 53.25
N GLU A 15 -30.98 9.96 52.46
CA GLU A 15 -30.74 10.23 51.05
C GLU A 15 -29.50 11.12 50.90
N GLN A 16 -28.46 10.59 50.26
CA GLN A 16 -27.32 11.40 49.85
C GLN A 16 -27.68 12.07 48.51
N PRO A 17 -27.56 13.40 48.37
CA PRO A 17 -27.85 14.05 47.11
C PRO A 17 -26.82 13.61 46.05
N LEU A 18 -27.30 12.94 44.99
CA LEU A 18 -26.52 12.41 43.86
C LEU A 18 -26.00 13.49 42.88
N ILE A 19 -26.07 14.78 43.25
CA ILE A 19 -25.57 15.86 42.40
C ILE A 19 -24.16 16.27 42.83
N HIS A 20 -23.16 15.82 42.08
CA HIS A 20 -21.80 16.32 42.22
C HIS A 20 -21.72 17.70 41.53
N SER A 21 -21.57 18.77 42.30
CA SER A 21 -21.35 20.10 41.73
C SER A 21 -19.98 20.15 41.06
N PHE A 22 -19.94 20.41 39.76
CA PHE A 22 -18.68 20.68 39.05
C PHE A 22 -18.05 21.95 39.61
N ASN A 23 -17.06 21.78 40.48
CA ASN A 23 -16.31 22.90 41.04
C ASN A 23 -15.45 23.53 39.92
N LYS A 24 -15.85 24.70 39.44
CA LYS A 24 -15.16 25.44 38.37
C LYS A 24 -13.74 25.87 38.78
N GLU A 25 -13.46 25.98 40.08
CA GLU A 25 -12.14 26.35 40.58
C GLU A 25 -11.10 25.23 40.43
N SER A 26 -11.52 23.96 40.59
CA SER A 26 -10.61 22.82 40.41
C SER A 26 -10.18 22.67 38.95
N VAL A 27 -11.07 22.97 38.00
CA VAL A 27 -10.76 22.96 36.56
C VAL A 27 -9.79 24.08 36.19
N LYS A 28 -9.96 25.29 36.77
CA LYS A 28 -9.08 26.44 36.51
C LYS A 28 -7.68 26.25 37.11
N SER A 29 -7.57 25.63 38.28
CA SER A 29 -6.30 25.27 38.94
C SER A 29 -5.55 24.17 38.18
N THR A 30 -6.28 23.19 37.65
CA THR A 30 -5.73 22.07 36.87
C THR A 30 -5.23 22.55 35.52
N MET A 31 -5.95 23.44 34.83
CA MET A 31 -5.54 23.98 33.51
C MET A 31 -4.25 24.83 33.58
N ASN A 32 -4.02 25.53 34.69
CA ASN A 32 -2.87 26.43 34.88
C ASN A 32 -1.70 25.76 35.61
N SER A 33 -1.79 24.47 35.90
CA SER A 33 -0.71 23.73 36.55
C SER A 33 0.44 23.53 35.56
N PRO A 34 1.69 23.87 35.92
CA PRO A 34 2.84 23.82 35.01
C PRO A 34 3.08 22.42 34.45
N LYS A 35 2.68 21.37 35.19
CA LYS A 35 2.76 19.96 34.76
C LYS A 35 1.82 19.64 33.58
N ILE A 36 0.63 20.25 33.56
CA ILE A 36 -0.38 20.03 32.52
C ILE A 36 -0.05 20.84 31.27
N ILE A 37 0.44 22.08 31.46
CA ILE A 37 1.03 22.86 30.37
C ILE A 37 2.21 22.12 29.72
N ALA A 38 3.10 21.52 30.52
CA ALA A 38 4.25 20.76 30.02
C ALA A 38 3.83 19.48 29.27
N LEU A 39 2.82 18.77 29.78
CA LEU A 39 2.25 17.61 29.09
C LEU A 39 1.66 18.01 27.73
N PHE A 40 0.91 19.11 27.68
CA PHE A 40 0.30 19.59 26.45
C PHE A 40 1.34 20.01 25.41
N ILE A 41 2.38 20.74 25.83
CA ILE A 41 3.52 21.09 24.99
C ILE A 41 4.24 19.83 24.50
N GLY A 42 4.41 18.83 25.36
CA GLY A 42 4.99 17.53 24.99
C GLY A 42 4.21 16.85 23.86
N VAL A 43 2.88 16.78 23.97
CA VAL A 43 2.00 16.20 22.94
C VAL A 43 2.10 16.97 21.61
N VAL A 44 2.15 18.30 21.66
CA VAL A 44 2.32 19.14 20.47
C VAL A 44 3.67 18.87 19.79
N VAL A 45 4.76 18.81 20.54
CA VAL A 45 6.10 18.51 20.00
C VAL A 45 6.17 17.10 19.42
N LEU A 46 5.61 16.10 20.11
CA LEU A 46 5.48 14.73 19.62
C LEU A 46 4.69 14.70 18.31
N GLY A 47 3.56 15.42 18.22
CA GLY A 47 2.77 15.51 16.99
C GLY A 47 3.52 16.14 15.82
N ILE A 48 4.29 17.21 16.07
CA ILE A 48 5.14 17.85 15.04
C ILE A 48 6.25 16.91 14.58
N LEU A 49 6.92 16.21 15.51
CA LEU A 49 7.98 15.26 15.17
C LEU A 49 7.44 14.07 14.38
N THR A 50 6.32 13.48 14.80
CA THR A 50 5.66 12.39 14.08
C THR A 50 5.14 12.87 12.72
N GLY A 51 4.56 14.07 12.65
CA GLY A 51 4.10 14.67 11.40
C GLY A 51 5.25 14.96 10.42
N TYR A 52 6.37 15.49 10.92
CA TYR A 52 7.55 15.77 10.09
C TYR A 52 8.25 14.47 9.63
N PHE A 53 8.37 13.48 10.51
CA PHE A 53 8.92 12.17 10.14
C PHE A 53 8.06 11.45 9.10
N LEU A 54 6.73 11.53 9.23
CA LEU A 54 5.80 10.95 8.26
C LEU A 54 5.75 11.75 6.94
N SER A 55 5.99 13.07 7.00
CA SER A 55 6.10 13.95 5.83
C SER A 55 7.35 13.69 4.97
N GLY A 56 8.38 13.02 5.50
CA GLY A 56 9.62 12.74 4.78
C GLY A 56 9.52 11.67 3.70
N ASN A 57 8.42 10.90 3.66
CA ASN A 57 8.27 9.78 2.72
C ASN A 57 6.92 9.75 1.99
N SER A 58 6.18 10.87 1.95
CA SER A 58 5.12 11.07 0.98
C SER A 58 5.76 11.44 -0.36
N SER A 59 6.02 10.43 -1.19
CA SER A 59 6.40 10.55 -2.59
C SER A 59 5.31 11.24 -3.40
N THR A 60 5.11 12.54 -3.19
CA THR A 60 4.48 13.41 -4.17
C THR A 60 5.56 13.74 -5.18
N SER A 61 5.71 12.86 -6.18
CA SER A 61 6.46 13.14 -7.40
C SER A 61 5.81 14.34 -8.10
N SER A 62 6.29 15.52 -7.75
CA SER A 62 6.06 16.77 -8.46
C SER A 62 6.70 16.66 -9.84
N SER A 63 5.90 16.27 -10.82
CA SER A 63 6.28 16.24 -12.23
C SER A 63 6.53 17.68 -12.71
N ASN A 64 7.80 18.04 -12.85
CA ASN A 64 8.22 19.16 -13.68
C ASN A 64 7.89 18.81 -15.13
N LEU A 65 6.83 19.42 -15.65
CA LEU A 65 6.46 19.42 -17.06
C LEU A 65 7.45 20.28 -17.86
N LYS A 66 8.36 19.67 -18.62
CA LYS A 66 8.90 20.24 -19.87
C LYS A 66 9.33 19.14 -20.85
N GLY A 67 8.69 19.11 -22.02
CA GLY A 67 9.21 18.47 -23.23
C GLY A 67 8.41 17.25 -23.66
N GLY A 68 7.80 17.31 -24.86
CA GLY A 68 6.79 16.36 -25.32
C GLY A 68 7.29 14.94 -25.60
N GLY A 69 6.36 13.99 -25.45
CA GLY A 69 6.49 12.64 -25.97
C GLY A 69 6.21 11.56 -24.93
N ILE A 70 5.05 10.92 -25.10
CA ILE A 70 4.67 9.60 -24.57
C ILE A 70 4.06 9.59 -23.15
N LEU A 71 2.86 8.99 -23.14
CA LEU A 71 1.96 8.76 -22.02
C LEU A 71 2.73 8.20 -20.81
N ASN A 72 2.56 8.84 -19.65
CA ASN A 72 3.03 8.32 -18.36
C ASN A 72 2.27 7.02 -18.02
N LEU A 73 2.74 5.91 -18.57
CA LEU A 73 2.38 4.59 -18.08
C LEU A 73 3.12 4.39 -16.76
N SER A 74 2.36 4.37 -15.67
CA SER A 74 2.65 3.77 -14.37
C SER A 74 4.14 3.55 -14.11
N SER A 75 4.74 4.45 -13.32
CA SER A 75 6.14 4.41 -12.90
C SER A 75 6.46 3.15 -12.07
N VAL A 76 6.50 1.97 -12.70
CA VAL A 76 7.06 0.76 -12.13
C VAL A 76 8.58 0.97 -12.04
N PRO A 77 9.16 0.95 -10.82
CA PRO A 77 10.59 1.11 -10.61
C PRO A 77 11.39 -0.02 -11.27
N LYS A 78 12.65 0.28 -11.63
CA LYS A 78 13.64 -0.73 -11.99
C LYS A 78 13.87 -1.68 -10.80
N GLY A 79 14.09 -2.96 -11.08
CA GLY A 79 14.22 -4.02 -10.09
C GLY A 79 12.89 -4.53 -9.53
N THR A 80 11.75 -4.05 -10.03
CA THR A 80 10.45 -4.59 -9.62
C THR A 80 10.27 -5.98 -10.22
N ILE A 81 10.06 -6.96 -9.35
CA ILE A 81 9.76 -8.35 -9.72
C ILE A 81 8.27 -8.60 -9.50
N MET A 82 7.62 -9.22 -10.47
CA MET A 82 6.19 -9.59 -10.41
C MET A 82 6.00 -11.02 -10.91
N GLY A 83 5.11 -11.78 -10.28
CA GLY A 83 4.73 -13.12 -10.71
C GLY A 83 5.08 -14.23 -9.73
N SER A 84 5.16 -15.46 -10.25
CA SER A 84 5.41 -16.68 -9.49
C SER A 84 6.90 -17.00 -9.36
N ASP A 85 7.29 -17.59 -8.23
CA ASP A 85 8.64 -18.14 -8.01
C ASP A 85 8.79 -19.59 -8.51
N ASP A 86 7.80 -20.12 -9.25
CA ASP A 86 7.88 -21.46 -9.84
C ASP A 86 8.82 -21.52 -11.04
N THR A 87 10.12 -21.64 -10.74
CA THR A 87 11.20 -21.77 -11.73
C THR A 87 11.27 -23.15 -12.40
N LYS A 88 10.47 -24.13 -11.96
CA LYS A 88 10.43 -25.47 -12.57
C LYS A 88 9.55 -25.49 -13.81
N THR A 89 8.41 -24.82 -13.74
CA THR A 89 7.47 -24.68 -14.86
C THR A 89 7.94 -23.56 -15.81
N PHE A 90 8.39 -22.44 -15.26
CA PHE A 90 8.84 -21.28 -16.04
C PHE A 90 10.37 -21.24 -16.11
N ASN A 91 10.94 -22.21 -16.82
CA ASN A 91 12.39 -22.40 -16.92
C ASN A 91 13.07 -21.61 -18.06
N ASP A 92 12.29 -21.08 -19.01
CA ASP A 92 12.82 -20.32 -20.14
C ASP A 92 12.91 -18.84 -19.81
N VAL A 93 13.91 -18.16 -20.38
CA VAL A 93 14.21 -16.76 -20.07
C VAL A 93 14.38 -15.96 -21.34
N ALA A 94 13.78 -14.76 -21.39
CA ALA A 94 14.01 -13.80 -22.46
C ALA A 94 14.14 -12.38 -21.90
N GLU A 95 14.85 -11.53 -22.65
CA GLU A 95 15.03 -10.12 -22.32
C GLU A 95 14.76 -9.26 -23.56
N GLY A 96 14.10 -8.13 -23.36
CA GLY A 96 13.76 -7.22 -24.46
C GLY A 96 12.91 -6.05 -24.01
N VAL A 97 12.53 -5.19 -24.96
CA VAL A 97 11.56 -4.12 -24.69
C VAL A 97 10.16 -4.68 -24.91
N LEU A 98 9.32 -4.61 -23.89
CA LEU A 98 7.95 -5.09 -24.00
C LEU A 98 7.11 -4.14 -24.86
N LYS A 99 6.41 -4.70 -25.83
CA LYS A 99 5.45 -4.02 -26.68
C LYS A 99 4.13 -4.77 -26.68
N GLU A 100 3.07 -4.04 -26.97
CA GLU A 100 1.75 -4.60 -27.17
C GLU A 100 1.64 -5.15 -28.60
N GLY A 101 0.92 -6.26 -28.75
CA GLY A 101 0.66 -6.90 -30.04
C GLY A 101 1.20 -8.33 -30.12
N GLY A 102 0.41 -9.19 -30.77
CA GLY A 102 0.76 -10.56 -31.12
C GLY A 102 1.10 -10.71 -32.61
N VAL A 103 1.25 -11.95 -33.07
CA VAL A 103 1.40 -12.29 -34.49
C VAL A 103 0.27 -13.24 -34.91
N GLU A 104 -0.50 -12.84 -35.93
CA GLU A 104 -1.55 -13.67 -36.53
C GLU A 104 -2.53 -14.32 -35.52
N GLY A 105 -2.82 -13.63 -34.42
CA GLY A 105 -3.71 -14.11 -33.35
C GLY A 105 -3.02 -14.87 -32.21
N GLU A 106 -1.69 -15.03 -32.26
CA GLU A 106 -0.88 -15.65 -31.21
C GLU A 106 -0.16 -14.60 -30.36
N GLY A 107 -0.27 -14.75 -29.02
CA GLY A 107 0.29 -13.82 -28.06
C GLY A 107 -0.47 -12.49 -27.96
N ALA A 108 -0.41 -11.86 -26.79
CA ALA A 108 -0.98 -10.53 -26.56
C ALA A 108 0.09 -9.42 -26.58
N TYR A 109 1.34 -9.80 -26.31
CA TYR A 109 2.48 -8.91 -26.23
C TYR A 109 3.67 -9.53 -26.94
N HIS A 110 4.71 -8.74 -27.19
CA HIS A 110 5.99 -9.24 -27.68
C HIS A 110 7.18 -8.49 -27.08
N LEU A 111 8.33 -9.15 -27.07
CA LEU A 111 9.61 -8.54 -26.74
C LEU A 111 10.35 -8.20 -28.01
N GLU A 112 10.62 -6.91 -28.19
CA GLU A 112 11.54 -6.42 -29.21
C GLU A 112 12.99 -6.69 -28.76
N ARG A 113 13.73 -7.41 -29.62
CA ARG A 113 15.13 -7.74 -29.44
C ARG A 113 15.97 -7.11 -30.56
N PRO A 114 17.28 -6.86 -30.36
CA PRO A 114 18.12 -6.20 -31.36
C PRO A 114 18.26 -6.92 -32.71
N GLY A 115 17.75 -8.15 -32.84
CA GLY A 115 17.76 -8.93 -34.07
C GLY A 115 16.60 -8.67 -35.04
N GLY A 116 15.72 -7.71 -34.75
CA GLY A 116 14.55 -7.39 -35.57
C GLY A 116 13.36 -8.33 -35.35
N GLU A 117 12.33 -8.19 -36.18
CA GLU A 117 11.01 -8.83 -35.98
C GLU A 117 11.07 -10.38 -35.97
N SER A 118 11.99 -10.98 -36.73
CA SER A 118 12.18 -12.44 -36.75
C SER A 118 12.66 -13.01 -35.42
N GLN A 119 13.27 -12.16 -34.59
CA GLN A 119 13.79 -12.54 -33.28
C GLN A 119 12.88 -12.04 -32.16
N ASN A 120 11.66 -11.58 -32.44
CA ASN A 120 10.71 -11.20 -31.40
C ASN A 120 10.20 -12.43 -30.65
N VAL A 121 9.98 -12.27 -29.35
CA VAL A 121 9.37 -13.30 -28.51
C VAL A 121 7.95 -12.88 -28.20
N TYR A 122 6.97 -13.64 -28.68
CA TYR A 122 5.56 -13.39 -28.43
C TYR A 122 5.16 -14.00 -27.08
N LEU A 123 4.39 -13.25 -26.33
CA LEU A 123 4.10 -13.52 -24.93
C LEU A 123 2.60 -13.65 -24.69
N THR A 124 2.25 -14.65 -23.89
CA THR A 124 0.96 -14.78 -23.24
C THR A 124 1.14 -14.52 -21.75
N SER A 125 0.19 -13.82 -21.14
CA SER A 125 0.18 -13.53 -19.71
C SER A 125 -0.75 -14.51 -19.01
N SER A 126 -0.20 -15.44 -18.23
CA SER A 126 -1.00 -16.33 -17.37
C SER A 126 -1.05 -15.87 -15.91
N ILE A 127 0.04 -15.29 -15.40
CA ILE A 127 0.15 -14.91 -13.98
C ILE A 127 0.38 -13.42 -13.81
N VAL A 128 1.15 -12.80 -14.70
CA VAL A 128 1.67 -11.44 -14.52
C VAL A 128 1.00 -10.47 -15.47
N ASP A 129 0.45 -9.38 -14.94
CA ASP A 129 -0.11 -8.31 -15.73
C ASP A 129 1.00 -7.51 -16.46
N LEU A 130 1.22 -7.85 -17.73
CA LEU A 130 2.24 -7.24 -18.60
C LEU A 130 1.89 -5.81 -18.99
N SER A 131 0.61 -5.40 -18.91
CA SER A 131 0.17 -4.07 -19.30
C SER A 131 0.84 -2.95 -18.47
N LYS A 132 1.22 -3.27 -17.23
CA LYS A 132 1.88 -2.33 -16.30
C LYS A 132 3.31 -1.98 -16.70
N VAL A 133 3.94 -2.77 -17.56
CA VAL A 133 5.37 -2.65 -17.90
C VAL A 133 5.60 -2.51 -19.41
N ILE A 134 4.56 -2.18 -20.19
CA ILE A 134 4.70 -1.88 -21.63
C ILE A 134 5.70 -0.74 -21.83
N GLY A 135 6.55 -0.87 -22.85
CA GLY A 135 7.57 0.11 -23.21
C GLY A 135 8.82 0.05 -22.32
N LYS A 136 8.84 -0.78 -21.28
CA LYS A 136 10.02 -0.97 -20.43
C LYS A 136 10.87 -2.12 -20.96
N LYS A 137 12.18 -2.04 -20.70
CA LYS A 137 13.07 -3.17 -20.86
C LYS A 137 12.83 -4.12 -19.69
N ILE A 138 12.48 -5.35 -19.98
CA ILE A 138 12.14 -6.36 -18.97
C ILE A 138 12.86 -7.67 -19.26
N LYS A 139 13.05 -8.43 -18.19
CA LYS A 139 13.42 -9.83 -18.20
C LYS A 139 12.19 -10.65 -17.84
N VAL A 140 11.89 -11.66 -18.63
CA VAL A 140 10.73 -12.53 -18.43
C VAL A 140 11.19 -13.96 -18.21
N TRP A 141 10.48 -14.67 -17.35
CA TRP A 141 10.59 -16.11 -17.20
C TRP A 141 9.25 -16.75 -17.57
N GLY A 142 9.34 -17.77 -18.40
CA GLY A 142 8.17 -18.40 -18.96
C GLY A 142 8.42 -19.84 -19.38
N GLN A 143 7.40 -20.43 -19.97
CA GLN A 143 7.47 -21.72 -20.63
C GLN A 143 7.25 -21.52 -22.13
N THR A 144 8.20 -21.97 -22.95
CA THR A 144 8.06 -21.91 -24.40
C THR A 144 6.97 -22.87 -24.85
N GLN A 145 6.04 -22.36 -25.65
CA GLN A 145 4.91 -23.10 -26.18
C GLN A 145 5.08 -23.31 -27.68
N LYS A 146 4.44 -24.37 -28.20
CA LYS A 146 4.36 -24.58 -29.64
C LYS A 146 3.44 -23.53 -30.26
N ALA A 147 3.94 -22.84 -31.27
CA ALA A 147 3.22 -21.84 -32.04
C ALA A 147 2.98 -22.33 -33.47
N GLN A 148 1.95 -21.77 -34.11
CA GLN A 148 1.65 -21.98 -35.53
C GLN A 148 2.32 -20.91 -36.40
N HIS A 149 2.38 -19.67 -35.88
CA HIS A 149 2.84 -18.49 -36.64
C HIS A 149 4.02 -17.80 -35.96
N ALA A 150 4.03 -17.72 -34.63
CA ALA A 150 5.14 -17.15 -33.89
C ALA A 150 6.39 -18.05 -33.98
N GLY A 151 7.54 -17.46 -34.31
CA GLY A 151 8.83 -18.16 -34.24
C GLY A 151 9.19 -18.55 -32.79
N TRP A 152 8.75 -17.75 -31.82
CA TRP A 152 8.90 -18.03 -30.40
C TRP A 152 7.67 -17.50 -29.65
N LEU A 153 6.86 -18.42 -29.13
CA LEU A 153 5.73 -18.12 -28.24
C LEU A 153 6.06 -18.61 -26.83
N MET A 154 5.80 -17.79 -25.83
CA MET A 154 6.10 -18.11 -24.44
C MET A 154 4.98 -17.66 -23.52
N ASP A 155 4.63 -18.51 -22.57
CA ASP A 155 3.71 -18.18 -21.50
C ASP A 155 4.47 -17.67 -20.27
N VAL A 156 4.13 -16.48 -19.80
CA VAL A 156 4.92 -15.74 -18.79
C VAL A 156 4.36 -15.94 -17.39
N GLY A 157 5.21 -16.48 -16.52
CA GLY A 157 4.94 -16.67 -15.10
C GLY A 157 5.58 -15.62 -14.19
N ARG A 158 6.68 -14.98 -14.63
CA ARG A 158 7.43 -13.99 -13.85
C ARG A 158 8.10 -12.94 -14.74
N VAL A 159 8.19 -11.72 -14.23
CA VAL A 159 8.83 -10.57 -14.89
C VAL A 159 9.68 -9.77 -13.91
N GLU A 160 10.80 -9.24 -14.39
CA GLU A 160 11.64 -8.25 -13.72
C GLU A 160 11.86 -7.05 -14.64
N VAL A 161 11.71 -5.83 -14.10
CA VAL A 161 11.99 -4.59 -14.83
C VAL A 161 13.47 -4.22 -14.73
N LEU A 162 14.14 -4.03 -15.87
CA LEU A 162 15.58 -3.71 -15.96
C LEU A 162 15.89 -2.21 -16.02
#